data_AF-W9QTM5-F1
#
_entry.id   AF-W9QTM5-F1
#
_cell.length_a   1.000
_cell.length_b   1.000
_cell.length_c   1.000
_cell.angle_alpha   90.00
_cell.angle_beta   90.00
_cell.angle_gamma   90.00
#
_symmetry.space_group_name_H-M   'P 1'
#
loop_
_entity.id
_entity.type
_entity.pdbx_description
1 polymer ?
#
loop_
_entity_poly.entity_id
_entity_poly.type
_entity_poly.pdbx_seq_one_letter_code
_entity_poly.pdbx_strand_id
1 'polypeptide(L)'
;MLNIVEAIKQKYEANKCPAIPSTRPEFQLFFNDLVTNDFNTLFKSLPEDRDYFVAGVPGSFLDRIFPESSLHFVYTSHSLHWLFKLPAELEEENSPAWNKGRVHYTNAPDDVADAYKSQFCEEVRKFLDARAKELVGGGMLVIIMSGTPVDLPLSSTANGKMFEFMASTLMEMVREGLIKESQVDSFNLPLYQSASPEEIVDIVERNGCFSIERLELSKPSSWLKGAAVDVPAWMMHARAAMEGNFIKHFGSNEVVDEVFKRLTKKHLDHSELLPQWCNQDVQLFIVLKRKKIISM
;
A
#
# COMPACT_ATOMS: atom_id res chain seq x y z
N MET A 1 23.48 -3.17 3.14
CA MET A 1 22.17 -2.65 3.59
C MET A 1 21.75 -3.55 4.74
N LEU A 2 21.49 -3.01 5.93
CA LEU A 2 21.13 -3.81 7.11
C LEU A 2 19.65 -4.17 7.04
N ASN A 3 19.30 -5.44 7.23
CA ASN A 3 17.90 -5.83 7.40
C ASN A 3 17.41 -5.51 8.83
N ILE A 4 16.09 -5.55 9.07
CA ILE A 4 15.49 -5.18 10.37
C ILE A 4 16.08 -6.02 11.52
N VAL A 5 16.27 -7.33 11.29
CA VAL A 5 16.81 -8.25 12.30
C VAL A 5 18.26 -7.90 12.65
N GLU A 6 19.09 -7.61 11.66
CA GLU A 6 20.47 -7.17 11.84
C GLU A 6 20.55 -5.85 12.61
N ALA A 7 19.69 -4.88 12.29
CA ALA A 7 19.63 -3.60 12.98
C ALA A 7 19.25 -3.78 14.47
N ILE A 8 18.27 -4.64 14.77
CA ILE A 8 17.89 -4.95 16.16
C ILE A 8 19.04 -5.67 16.88
N LYS A 9 19.71 -6.63 16.23
CA LYS A 9 20.87 -7.33 16.80
C LYS A 9 22.00 -6.37 17.15
N GLN A 10 22.37 -5.48 16.23
CA GLN A 10 23.41 -4.49 16.48
C GLN A 10 23.04 -3.55 17.63
N LYS A 11 21.77 -3.08 17.67
CA LYS A 11 21.30 -2.25 18.78
C LYS A 11 21.31 -2.99 20.10
N TYR A 12 20.97 -4.27 20.12
CA TYR A 12 21.04 -5.11 21.31
C TYR A 12 22.48 -5.25 21.80
N GLU A 13 23.42 -5.61 20.91
CA GLU A 13 24.85 -5.73 21.22
C GLU A 13 25.44 -4.42 21.77
N ALA A 14 25.11 -3.29 21.15
CA ALA A 14 25.59 -1.98 21.58
C ALA A 14 25.09 -1.54 22.97
N ASN A 15 23.95 -2.08 23.43
CA ASN A 15 23.33 -1.73 24.71
C ASN A 15 23.50 -2.83 25.78
N LYS A 16 24.39 -3.81 25.56
CA LYS A 16 24.62 -4.88 26.54
C LYS A 16 25.22 -4.35 27.84
N CYS A 17 24.59 -4.66 28.97
CA CYS A 17 25.20 -4.50 30.28
C CYS A 17 26.28 -5.57 30.51
N PRO A 18 27.53 -5.21 30.87
CA PRO A 18 28.62 -6.18 31.08
C PRO A 18 28.37 -7.17 32.24
N ALA A 19 27.46 -6.83 33.16
CA ALA A 19 27.24 -7.56 34.41
C ALA A 19 26.24 -8.73 34.30
N ILE A 20 25.59 -8.93 33.15
CA ILE A 20 24.60 -9.99 32.95
C ILE A 20 25.09 -10.90 31.82
N PRO A 21 25.20 -12.23 32.02
CA PRO A 21 25.44 -13.16 30.93
C PRO A 21 24.24 -13.10 29.97
N SER A 22 24.37 -12.33 28.91
CA SER A 22 23.32 -12.14 27.91
C SER A 22 23.33 -13.33 26.94
N THR A 23 22.33 -14.20 27.03
CA THR A 23 21.95 -15.04 25.88
C THR A 23 21.58 -14.13 24.72
N ARG A 24 22.06 -14.44 23.51
CA ARG A 24 21.68 -13.71 22.29
C ARG A 24 20.19 -13.96 22.06
N PRO A 25 19.35 -12.93 21.84
CA PRO A 25 17.93 -13.13 21.66
C PRO A 25 17.67 -13.95 20.40
N GLU A 26 16.72 -14.87 20.49
CA GLU A 26 16.17 -15.58 19.34
C GLU A 26 15.13 -14.69 18.65
N PHE A 27 15.06 -14.80 17.32
CA PHE A 27 14.16 -14.00 16.51
C PHE A 27 13.13 -14.92 15.85
N GLN A 28 11.86 -14.58 15.98
CA GLN A 28 10.77 -15.23 15.28
C GLN A 28 10.09 -14.21 14.37
N LEU A 29 10.09 -14.48 13.06
CA LEU A 29 9.50 -13.64 12.03
C LEU A 29 8.20 -14.28 11.56
N PHE A 30 7.18 -13.43 11.41
CA PHE A 30 5.90 -13.84 10.86
C PHE A 30 5.66 -13.11 9.55
N PHE A 31 5.43 -13.87 8.48
CA PHE A 31 5.02 -13.33 7.19
C PHE A 31 3.50 -13.44 7.11
N ASN A 32 2.81 -12.30 7.15
CA ASN A 32 1.36 -12.22 6.99
C ASN A 32 1.00 -11.72 5.60
N ASP A 33 0.02 -12.38 4.98
CA ASP A 33 -0.65 -11.95 3.76
C ASP A 33 -2.05 -12.62 3.73
N LEU A 34 -2.85 -12.30 2.71
CA LEU A 34 -4.13 -12.93 2.45
C LEU A 34 -3.99 -14.44 2.28
N VAL A 35 -5.07 -15.16 2.55
CA VAL A 35 -5.14 -16.62 2.39
C VAL A 35 -4.82 -17.10 0.97
N THR A 36 -4.97 -16.23 -0.02
CA THR A 36 -4.71 -16.48 -1.44
C THR A 36 -3.25 -16.28 -1.84
N ASN A 37 -2.40 -15.76 -0.95
CA ASN A 37 -0.99 -15.54 -1.25
C ASN A 37 -0.22 -16.86 -1.43
N ASP A 38 0.80 -16.85 -2.28
CA ASP A 38 1.66 -18.01 -2.52
C ASP A 38 2.74 -18.15 -1.45
N PHE A 39 2.33 -18.61 -0.27
CA PHE A 39 3.25 -18.95 0.82
C PHE A 39 4.25 -20.07 0.45
N ASN A 40 3.93 -20.93 -0.52
CA ASN A 40 4.84 -22.00 -0.94
C ASN A 40 6.09 -21.43 -1.61
N THR A 41 5.92 -20.45 -2.49
CA THR A 41 7.04 -19.75 -3.13
C THR A 41 7.83 -18.92 -2.12
N LEU A 42 7.15 -18.28 -1.16
CA LEU A 42 7.82 -17.62 -0.04
C LEU A 42 8.73 -18.60 0.71
N PHE A 43 8.22 -19.74 1.17
CA PHE A 43 9.01 -20.68 1.97
C PHE A 43 10.17 -21.32 1.20
N LYS A 44 10.03 -21.52 -0.12
CA LYS A 44 11.11 -22.01 -0.99
C LYS A 44 12.21 -20.97 -1.24
N SER A 45 11.91 -19.68 -1.10
CA SER A 45 12.86 -18.59 -1.38
C SER A 45 13.59 -18.08 -0.13
N LEU A 46 13.29 -18.63 1.05
CA LEU A 46 13.97 -18.26 2.29
C LEU A 46 15.47 -18.65 2.26
N PRO A 47 16.38 -17.78 2.75
CA PRO A 47 17.80 -18.12 2.87
C PRO A 47 18.03 -19.34 3.77
N GLU A 48 18.90 -20.25 3.35
CA GLU A 48 19.26 -21.44 4.14
C GLU A 48 20.01 -21.06 5.43
N ASP A 49 20.99 -20.15 5.34
CA ASP A 49 21.85 -19.72 6.46
C ASP A 49 21.23 -18.62 7.35
N ARG A 50 19.91 -18.68 7.57
CA ARG A 50 19.20 -17.69 8.40
C ARG A 50 19.39 -17.96 9.89
N ASP A 51 19.56 -16.89 10.67
CA ASP A 51 19.69 -16.92 12.13
C ASP A 51 18.41 -16.40 12.84
N TYR A 52 17.25 -16.81 12.30
CA TYR A 52 15.90 -16.52 12.79
C TYR A 52 14.90 -17.62 12.38
N PHE A 53 13.86 -17.79 13.19
CA PHE A 53 12.73 -18.67 12.91
C PHE A 53 11.67 -17.94 12.10
N VAL A 54 10.87 -18.69 11.33
CA VAL A 54 9.87 -18.13 10.41
C VAL A 54 8.54 -18.88 10.52
N ALA A 55 7.44 -18.16 10.35
CA ALA A 55 6.11 -18.73 10.18
C ALA A 55 5.30 -17.89 9.18
N GLY A 56 4.41 -18.54 8.43
CA GLY A 56 3.39 -17.86 7.63
C GLY A 56 2.10 -17.71 8.42
N VAL A 57 1.43 -16.56 8.27
CA VAL A 57 0.18 -16.24 8.96
C VAL A 57 -0.85 -15.80 7.93
N PRO A 58 -1.69 -16.71 7.42
CA PRO A 58 -2.69 -16.37 6.43
C PRO A 58 -3.87 -15.63 7.07
N GLY A 59 -4.27 -14.49 6.50
CA GLY A 59 -5.42 -13.71 6.97
C GLY A 59 -5.30 -12.22 6.65
N SER A 60 -6.45 -11.53 6.65
CA SER A 60 -6.47 -10.08 6.46
C SER A 60 -5.78 -9.38 7.63
N PHE A 61 -4.86 -8.46 7.32
CA PHE A 61 -4.27 -7.61 8.35
C PHE A 61 -5.28 -6.63 8.96
N LEU A 62 -6.49 -6.46 8.40
CA LEU A 62 -7.51 -5.61 9.03
C LEU A 62 -8.07 -6.24 10.32
N ASP A 63 -7.98 -7.56 10.42
CA ASP A 63 -8.45 -8.32 11.56
C ASP A 63 -7.32 -8.62 12.55
N ARG A 64 -7.70 -9.18 13.70
CA ARG A 64 -6.74 -9.73 14.66
C ARG A 64 -6.27 -11.11 14.17
N ILE A 65 -4.97 -11.26 13.99
CA ILE A 65 -4.29 -12.45 13.46
C ILE A 65 -3.23 -13.00 14.44
N PHE A 66 -2.96 -12.29 15.54
CA PHE A 66 -2.06 -12.74 16.60
C PHE A 66 -2.70 -12.69 18.00
N PRO A 67 -2.17 -13.49 18.95
CA PRO A 67 -2.47 -13.34 20.38
C PRO A 67 -2.15 -11.95 20.92
N GLU A 68 -2.60 -11.67 22.15
CA GLU A 68 -2.41 -10.36 22.77
C GLU A 68 -0.96 -10.20 23.20
N SER A 69 -0.39 -9.02 22.96
CA SER A 69 0.98 -8.70 23.38
C SER A 69 2.03 -9.74 22.96
N SER A 70 1.91 -10.30 21.75
CA SER A 70 2.85 -11.29 21.21
C SER A 70 3.86 -10.69 20.21
N LEU A 71 3.62 -9.48 19.71
CA LEU A 71 4.48 -8.82 18.72
C LEU A 71 5.30 -7.70 19.36
N HIS A 72 6.58 -7.64 19.02
CA HIS A 72 7.48 -6.56 19.44
C HIS A 72 7.63 -5.47 18.37
N PHE A 73 7.56 -5.87 17.10
CA PHE A 73 7.79 -5.03 15.95
C PHE A 73 6.89 -5.50 14.81
N VAL A 74 6.16 -4.58 14.19
CA VAL A 74 5.36 -4.82 12.99
C VAL A 74 5.87 -3.92 11.87
N TYR A 75 6.00 -4.49 10.68
CA TYR A 75 6.40 -3.78 9.47
C TYR A 75 5.39 -4.07 8.37
N THR A 76 4.85 -3.03 7.74
CA THR A 76 4.05 -3.15 6.53
C THR A 76 4.56 -2.16 5.50
N SER A 77 4.64 -2.60 4.25
CA SER A 77 5.12 -1.80 3.14
C SER A 77 4.28 -2.05 1.91
N HIS A 78 3.75 -0.97 1.34
CA HIS A 78 2.90 -0.98 0.17
C HIS A 78 1.68 -1.93 0.27
N SER A 79 1.10 -2.08 1.47
CA SER A 79 -0.11 -2.89 1.70
C SER A 79 -1.32 -2.06 2.13
N LEU A 80 -1.15 -1.14 3.09
CA LEU A 80 -2.27 -0.45 3.76
C LEU A 80 -3.06 0.54 2.87
N HIS A 81 -2.52 0.88 1.69
CA HIS A 81 -3.19 1.73 0.70
C HIS A 81 -4.10 0.93 -0.25
N TRP A 82 -4.08 -0.40 -0.16
CA TRP A 82 -5.06 -1.27 -0.82
C TRP A 82 -6.29 -1.38 0.06
N LEU A 83 -7.44 -1.02 -0.50
CA LEU A 83 -8.72 -1.18 0.17
C LEU A 83 -9.16 -2.63 0.08
N PHE A 84 -9.65 -3.19 1.19
CA PHE A 84 -10.16 -4.55 1.20
C PHE A 84 -11.53 -4.66 0.53
N LYS A 85 -12.33 -3.58 0.58
CA LYS A 85 -13.57 -3.44 -0.18
C LYS A 85 -13.64 -2.06 -0.84
N LEU A 86 -14.30 -1.98 -1.99
CA LEU A 86 -14.68 -0.68 -2.56
C LEU A 86 -15.77 -0.04 -1.69
N PRO A 87 -15.83 1.31 -1.63
CA PRO A 87 -16.98 2.01 -1.09
C PRO A 87 -18.26 1.60 -1.84
N ALA A 88 -19.33 1.30 -1.11
CA ALA A 88 -20.59 0.82 -1.69
C ALA A 88 -21.22 1.88 -2.61
N GLU A 89 -20.99 3.14 -2.30
CA GLU A 89 -21.46 4.30 -3.06
C GLU A 89 -20.90 4.36 -4.49
N LEU A 90 -19.78 3.66 -4.77
CA LEU A 90 -19.22 3.55 -6.11
C LEU A 90 -19.92 2.48 -6.97
N GLU A 91 -20.68 1.58 -6.35
CA GLU A 91 -21.34 0.46 -7.02
C GLU A 91 -22.80 0.81 -7.41
N GLU A 92 -23.29 1.98 -6.97
CA GLU A 92 -24.65 2.44 -7.20
C GLU A 92 -24.69 3.52 -8.30
N GLU A 93 -25.27 3.21 -9.47
CA GLU A 93 -25.33 4.15 -10.62
C GLU A 93 -25.99 5.51 -10.32
N ASN A 94 -26.91 5.55 -9.35
CA ASN A 94 -27.63 6.77 -8.97
C ASN A 94 -26.92 7.57 -7.85
N SER A 95 -25.81 7.06 -7.33
CA SER A 95 -25.02 7.71 -6.29
C SER A 95 -24.27 8.92 -6.87
N PRO A 96 -24.10 10.01 -6.10
CA PRO A 96 -23.22 11.10 -6.49
C PRO A 96 -21.75 10.65 -6.63
N ALA A 97 -21.38 9.52 -6.00
CA ALA A 97 -20.07 8.90 -6.10
C ALA A 97 -19.93 7.90 -7.27
N TRP A 98 -20.91 7.79 -8.18
CA TRP A 98 -20.79 6.94 -9.36
C TRP A 98 -19.65 7.43 -10.28
N ASN A 99 -18.57 6.65 -10.36
CA ASN A 99 -17.31 7.08 -10.98
C ASN A 99 -17.26 6.86 -12.51
N LYS A 100 -18.27 7.38 -13.21
CA LYS A 100 -18.46 7.17 -14.65
C LYS A 100 -17.20 7.50 -15.48
N GLY A 101 -16.84 6.60 -16.41
CA GLY A 101 -15.76 6.76 -17.39
C GLY A 101 -14.35 6.85 -16.78
N ARG A 102 -14.18 6.45 -15.52
CA ARG A 102 -12.91 6.53 -14.77
C ARG A 102 -12.63 5.19 -14.11
N VAL A 103 -11.39 5.00 -13.67
CA VAL A 103 -10.95 3.78 -12.97
C VAL A 103 -10.54 4.05 -11.51
N HIS A 104 -10.44 5.32 -11.15
CA HIS A 104 -9.95 5.81 -9.86
C HIS A 104 -10.44 7.25 -9.63
N TYR A 105 -10.32 7.76 -8.41
CA TYR A 105 -10.82 9.09 -8.02
C TYR A 105 -9.90 10.27 -8.38
N THR A 106 -8.77 10.02 -9.07
CA THR A 106 -7.71 11.03 -9.36
C THR A 106 -8.24 12.35 -9.94
N ASN A 107 -9.21 12.26 -10.86
CA ASN A 107 -9.87 13.40 -11.54
C ASN A 107 -11.40 13.28 -11.41
N ALA A 108 -11.86 12.69 -10.32
CA ALA A 108 -13.27 12.52 -10.02
C ALA A 108 -13.82 13.70 -9.21
N PRO A 109 -15.15 13.87 -9.14
CA PRO A 109 -15.78 14.78 -8.19
C PRO A 109 -15.44 14.42 -6.74
N ASP A 110 -15.57 15.40 -5.85
CA ASP A 110 -15.25 15.27 -4.43
C ASP A 110 -16.01 14.11 -3.77
N ASP A 111 -17.27 13.86 -4.15
CA ASP A 111 -18.08 12.75 -3.64
C ASP A 111 -17.41 11.37 -3.81
N VAL A 112 -16.70 11.16 -4.93
CA VAL A 112 -15.98 9.92 -5.19
C VAL A 112 -14.76 9.84 -4.28
N ALA A 113 -13.98 10.91 -4.18
CA ALA A 113 -12.79 10.97 -3.34
C ALA A 113 -13.13 10.80 -1.85
N ASP A 114 -14.24 11.38 -1.39
CA ASP A 114 -14.74 11.28 -0.02
C ASP A 114 -15.21 9.87 0.33
N ALA A 115 -15.84 9.16 -0.61
CA ALA A 115 -16.21 7.75 -0.44
C ALA A 115 -14.96 6.87 -0.23
N TYR A 116 -13.94 7.04 -1.10
CA TYR A 116 -12.65 6.36 -0.98
C TYR A 116 -11.95 6.67 0.34
N LYS A 117 -11.90 7.96 0.74
CA LYS A 117 -11.32 8.41 2.00
C LYS A 117 -12.02 7.81 3.21
N SER A 118 -13.34 7.81 3.21
CA SER A 118 -14.15 7.25 4.31
C SER A 118 -13.86 5.76 4.50
N GLN A 119 -13.78 5.01 3.40
CA GLN A 119 -13.44 3.59 3.41
C GLN A 119 -12.01 3.34 3.94
N PHE A 120 -11.04 4.11 3.44
CA PHE A 120 -9.65 4.04 3.91
C PHE A 120 -9.53 4.32 5.42
N CYS A 121 -10.13 5.40 5.90
CA CYS A 121 -10.10 5.78 7.31
C CYS A 121 -10.69 4.70 8.21
N GLU A 122 -11.80 4.06 7.79
CA GLU A 122 -12.41 2.95 8.52
C GLU A 122 -11.46 1.75 8.62
N GLU A 123 -10.82 1.38 7.51
CA GLU A 123 -9.92 0.23 7.42
C GLU A 123 -8.62 0.44 8.20
N VAL A 124 -8.00 1.62 8.07
CA VAL A 124 -6.79 1.97 8.85
C VAL A 124 -7.11 1.97 10.34
N ARG A 125 -8.29 2.47 10.75
CA ARG A 125 -8.72 2.40 12.15
C ARG A 125 -8.82 0.95 12.63
N LYS A 126 -9.46 0.06 11.86
CA LYS A 126 -9.54 -1.39 12.20
C LYS A 126 -8.17 -2.03 12.30
N PHE A 127 -7.29 -1.73 11.35
CA PHE A 127 -5.89 -2.17 11.36
C PHE A 127 -5.19 -1.73 12.65
N LEU A 128 -5.25 -0.45 13.01
CA LEU A 128 -4.63 0.06 14.24
C LEU A 128 -5.25 -0.57 15.50
N ASP A 129 -6.57 -0.75 15.56
CA ASP A 129 -7.25 -1.39 16.68
C ASP A 129 -6.78 -2.85 16.87
N ALA A 130 -6.59 -3.59 15.78
CA ALA A 130 -6.07 -4.95 15.82
C ALA A 130 -4.60 -4.98 16.25
N ARG A 131 -3.74 -4.15 15.64
CA ARG A 131 -2.31 -4.08 16.00
C ARG A 131 -2.08 -3.60 17.43
N ALA A 132 -2.94 -2.74 17.96
CA ALA A 132 -2.87 -2.26 19.33
C ALA A 132 -3.04 -3.38 20.37
N LYS A 133 -3.81 -4.43 20.05
CA LYS A 133 -3.97 -5.61 20.91
C LYS A 133 -2.79 -6.57 20.79
N GLU A 134 -2.22 -6.69 19.60
CA GLU A 134 -1.17 -7.68 19.32
C GLU A 134 0.23 -7.20 19.73
N LEU A 135 0.49 -5.90 19.66
CA LEU A 135 1.77 -5.31 20.05
C LEU A 135 1.90 -5.18 21.56
N VAL A 136 3.06 -5.57 22.08
CA VAL A 136 3.46 -5.30 23.48
C VAL A 136 3.53 -3.80 23.76
N GLY A 137 3.40 -3.41 25.04
CA GLY A 137 3.63 -2.02 25.47
C GLY A 137 5.03 -1.54 25.11
N GLY A 138 5.13 -0.47 24.32
CA GLY A 138 6.38 0.06 23.78
C GLY A 138 6.86 -0.59 22.48
N GLY A 139 6.14 -1.58 21.95
CA GLY A 139 6.40 -2.16 20.63
C GLY A 139 6.24 -1.14 19.50
N MET A 140 6.85 -1.42 18.35
CA MET A 140 6.89 -0.49 17.21
C MET A 140 6.08 -1.00 16.03
N LEU A 141 5.43 -0.09 15.32
CA LEU A 141 4.74 -0.34 14.06
C LEU A 141 5.29 0.63 13.01
N VAL A 142 5.89 0.08 11.96
CA VAL A 142 6.44 0.85 10.84
C VAL A 142 5.59 0.60 9.60
N ILE A 143 5.15 1.67 8.97
CA ILE A 143 4.26 1.65 7.80
C ILE A 143 4.95 2.45 6.68
N ILE A 144 5.06 1.83 5.51
CA ILE A 144 5.40 2.50 4.26
C ILE A 144 4.23 2.32 3.30
N MET A 145 3.70 3.41 2.75
CA MET A 145 2.61 3.33 1.77
C MET A 145 2.59 4.54 0.86
N SER A 146 1.73 4.51 -0.16
CA SER A 146 1.42 5.70 -0.94
C SER A 146 0.75 6.75 -0.06
N GLY A 147 1.14 7.99 -0.25
CA GLY A 147 0.46 9.14 0.33
C GLY A 147 0.72 10.37 -0.51
N THR A 148 0.09 11.49 -0.19
CA THR A 148 0.18 12.71 -1.00
C THR A 148 0.09 13.94 -0.10
N PRO A 149 0.90 14.99 -0.34
CA PRO A 149 0.69 16.30 0.30
C PRO A 149 -0.70 16.85 -0.03
N VAL A 150 -1.36 17.51 0.92
CA VAL A 150 -2.73 18.06 0.73
C VAL A 150 -2.84 18.94 -0.52
N ASP A 151 -1.83 19.77 -0.78
CA ASP A 151 -1.84 20.74 -1.88
C ASP A 151 -1.37 20.17 -3.22
N LEU A 152 -1.00 18.88 -3.29
CA LEU A 152 -0.52 18.25 -4.51
C LEU A 152 -1.68 17.62 -5.29
N PRO A 153 -2.02 18.10 -6.50
CA PRO A 153 -3.05 17.47 -7.31
C PRO A 153 -2.63 16.05 -7.68
N LEU A 154 -3.45 15.04 -7.36
CA LEU A 154 -3.15 13.63 -7.65
C LEU A 154 -2.88 13.41 -9.15
N SER A 155 -3.58 14.15 -10.00
CA SER A 155 -3.44 14.18 -11.46
C SER A 155 -2.04 14.55 -11.96
N SER A 156 -1.21 15.17 -11.11
CA SER A 156 0.18 15.55 -11.41
C SER A 156 1.21 14.50 -10.99
N THR A 157 0.78 13.46 -10.27
CA THR A 157 1.65 12.37 -9.80
C THR A 157 1.78 11.27 -10.87
N ALA A 158 2.86 10.50 -10.82
CA ALA A 158 3.08 9.38 -11.74
C ALA A 158 1.93 8.36 -11.72
N ASN A 159 1.44 7.99 -10.53
CA ASN A 159 0.32 7.06 -10.43
C ASN A 159 -1.00 7.69 -10.89
N GLY A 160 -1.23 8.98 -10.58
CA GLY A 160 -2.41 9.67 -11.07
C GLY A 160 -2.47 9.71 -12.60
N LYS A 161 -1.34 10.02 -13.24
CA LYS A 161 -1.20 9.94 -14.72
C LYS A 161 -1.39 8.54 -15.26
N MET A 162 -0.86 7.54 -14.59
CA MET A 162 -1.10 6.14 -14.95
C MET A 162 -2.60 5.81 -14.93
N PHE A 163 -3.35 6.23 -13.91
CA PHE A 163 -4.80 5.99 -13.84
C PHE A 163 -5.60 6.78 -14.89
N GLU A 164 -5.22 8.02 -15.18
CA GLU A 164 -5.80 8.79 -16.29
C GLU A 164 -5.59 8.07 -17.63
N PHE A 165 -4.37 7.60 -17.87
CA PHE A 165 -4.02 6.88 -19.09
C PHE A 165 -4.73 5.52 -19.17
N MET A 166 -4.93 4.82 -18.04
CA MET A 166 -5.77 3.62 -17.99
C MET A 166 -7.21 3.93 -18.40
N ALA A 167 -7.85 4.93 -17.80
CA ALA A 167 -9.22 5.31 -18.13
C ALA A 167 -9.36 5.70 -19.61
N SER A 168 -8.44 6.53 -20.12
CA SER A 168 -8.41 6.91 -21.53
C SER A 168 -8.22 5.71 -22.46
N THR A 169 -7.37 4.76 -22.10
CA THR A 169 -7.12 3.54 -22.89
C THR A 169 -8.35 2.65 -22.94
N LEU A 170 -9.02 2.45 -21.80
CA LEU A 170 -10.28 1.69 -21.76
C LEU A 170 -11.36 2.36 -22.62
N MET A 171 -11.50 3.68 -22.56
CA MET A 171 -12.47 4.40 -23.41
C MET A 171 -12.12 4.35 -24.91
N GLU A 172 -10.86 4.27 -25.30
CA GLU A 172 -10.47 3.98 -26.69
C GLU A 172 -10.93 2.57 -27.11
N MET A 173 -10.73 1.57 -26.25
CA MET A 173 -11.18 0.20 -26.50
C MET A 173 -12.72 0.09 -26.58
N VAL A 174 -13.46 0.92 -25.82
CA VAL A 174 -14.92 1.06 -25.96
C VAL A 174 -15.29 1.56 -27.36
N ARG A 175 -14.63 2.63 -27.84
CA ARG A 175 -14.90 3.20 -29.18
C ARG A 175 -14.60 2.20 -30.31
N GLU A 176 -13.64 1.32 -30.10
CA GLU A 176 -13.29 0.24 -31.03
C GLU A 176 -14.19 -1.00 -30.91
N GLY A 177 -15.10 -1.03 -29.93
CA GLY A 177 -16.02 -2.15 -29.71
C GLY A 177 -15.38 -3.38 -29.07
N LEU A 178 -14.20 -3.24 -28.45
CA LEU A 178 -13.49 -4.33 -27.79
C LEU A 178 -14.07 -4.65 -26.40
N ILE A 179 -14.59 -3.63 -25.71
CA ILE A 179 -15.25 -3.74 -24.40
C ILE A 179 -16.48 -2.82 -24.36
N LYS A 180 -17.39 -3.02 -23.40
CA LYS A 180 -18.58 -2.19 -23.21
C LYS A 180 -18.29 -0.99 -22.30
N GLU A 181 -18.90 0.16 -22.57
CA GLU A 181 -18.81 1.35 -21.70
C GLU A 181 -19.25 1.04 -20.26
N SER A 182 -20.32 0.25 -20.10
CA SER A 182 -20.80 -0.18 -18.78
C SER A 182 -19.78 -1.00 -17.99
N GLN A 183 -18.85 -1.68 -18.65
CA GLN A 183 -17.75 -2.38 -17.97
C GLN A 183 -16.70 -1.38 -17.45
N VAL A 184 -16.49 -0.27 -18.15
CA VAL A 184 -15.57 0.78 -17.69
C VAL A 184 -16.20 1.56 -16.54
N ASP A 185 -17.47 1.95 -16.67
CA ASP A 185 -18.18 2.74 -15.66
C ASP A 185 -18.31 2.03 -14.31
N SER A 186 -18.43 0.70 -14.32
CA SER A 186 -18.51 -0.13 -13.11
C SER A 186 -17.14 -0.56 -12.55
N PHE A 187 -16.03 -0.22 -13.22
CA PHE A 187 -14.70 -0.63 -12.81
C PHE A 187 -14.02 0.45 -11.95
N ASN A 188 -13.69 0.10 -10.71
CA ASN A 188 -12.95 0.97 -9.80
C ASN A 188 -11.79 0.21 -9.16
N LEU A 189 -10.61 0.82 -9.13
CA LEU A 189 -9.45 0.23 -8.46
C LEU A 189 -9.58 0.39 -6.94
N PRO A 190 -9.36 -0.66 -6.14
CA PRO A 190 -9.46 -0.60 -4.68
C PRO A 190 -8.17 -0.04 -4.07
N LEU A 191 -7.84 1.20 -4.42
CA LEU A 191 -6.63 1.88 -4.00
C LEU A 191 -6.98 3.25 -3.43
N TYR A 192 -6.37 3.60 -2.30
CA TYR A 192 -6.39 4.95 -1.76
C TYR A 192 -4.96 5.49 -1.67
N GLN A 193 -4.60 6.41 -2.57
CA GLN A 193 -3.22 6.87 -2.72
C GLN A 193 -2.95 8.27 -2.16
N SER A 194 -3.99 8.93 -1.66
CA SER A 194 -3.96 10.34 -1.29
C SER A 194 -3.88 10.58 0.21
N ALA A 195 -3.54 9.57 1.00
CA ALA A 195 -3.40 9.72 2.45
C ALA A 195 -2.41 10.84 2.77
N SER A 196 -2.88 11.86 3.49
CA SER A 196 -2.04 12.99 3.91
C SER A 196 -1.45 12.76 5.31
N PRO A 197 -0.32 13.38 5.67
CA PRO A 197 0.19 13.34 7.04
C PRO A 197 -0.87 13.75 8.08
N GLU A 198 -1.67 14.78 7.79
CA GLU A 198 -2.74 15.28 8.67
C GLU A 198 -3.85 14.25 8.88
N GLU A 199 -4.25 13.53 7.82
CA GLU A 199 -5.23 12.44 7.94
C GLU A 199 -4.71 11.31 8.80
N ILE A 200 -3.42 10.95 8.64
CA ILE A 200 -2.78 9.93 9.48
C ILE A 200 -2.71 10.37 10.94
N VAL A 201 -2.39 11.64 11.21
CA VAL A 201 -2.40 12.20 12.57
C VAL A 201 -3.79 12.06 13.18
N ASP A 202 -4.84 12.52 12.50
CA ASP A 202 -6.21 12.44 13.00
C ASP A 202 -6.63 10.99 13.30
N ILE A 203 -6.35 10.04 12.40
CA ILE A 203 -6.68 8.62 12.61
C ILE A 203 -5.95 8.04 13.83
N VAL A 204 -4.64 8.31 13.96
CA VAL A 204 -3.82 7.78 15.06
C VAL A 204 -4.22 8.41 16.40
N GLU A 205 -4.48 9.71 16.44
CA GLU A 205 -4.92 10.41 17.64
C GLU A 205 -6.28 9.91 18.13
N ARG A 206 -7.25 9.73 17.21
CA ARG A 206 -8.57 9.15 17.54
C ARG A 206 -8.48 7.72 18.05
N ASN A 207 -7.61 6.89 17.46
CA ASN A 207 -7.37 5.54 17.96
C ASN A 207 -6.72 5.54 19.36
N GLY A 208 -5.88 6.54 19.65
CA GLY A 208 -5.34 6.81 20.98
C GLY A 208 -4.33 5.78 21.50
N CYS A 209 -4.13 4.65 20.81
CA CYS A 209 -3.32 3.53 21.26
C CYS A 209 -1.81 3.69 20.98
N PHE A 210 -1.44 4.57 20.05
CA PHE A 210 -0.07 4.75 19.59
C PHE A 210 0.40 6.21 19.77
N SER A 211 1.71 6.40 19.94
CA SER A 211 2.40 7.68 19.70
C SER A 211 3.04 7.67 18.33
N ILE A 212 3.03 8.82 17.65
CA ILE A 212 3.75 9.03 16.39
C ILE A 212 5.19 9.39 16.74
N GLU A 213 6.14 8.53 16.38
CA GLU A 213 7.58 8.78 16.57
C GLU A 213 8.20 9.44 15.33
N ARG A 214 7.65 9.15 14.15
CA ARG A 214 8.08 9.74 12.87
C ARG A 214 6.95 9.68 11.86
N LEU A 215 6.77 10.74 11.08
CA LEU A 215 5.79 10.84 10.01
C LEU A 215 6.38 11.76 8.93
N GLU A 216 6.72 11.19 7.79
CA GLU A 216 7.42 11.91 6.73
C GLU A 216 6.91 11.48 5.35
N LEU A 217 6.93 12.42 4.41
CA LEU A 217 6.78 12.13 2.99
C LEU A 217 8.16 12.05 2.34
N SER A 218 8.31 11.15 1.38
CA SER A 218 9.56 10.95 0.65
C SER A 218 9.31 10.60 -0.82
N LYS A 219 10.37 10.67 -1.63
CA LYS A 219 10.34 10.27 -3.04
C LYS A 219 10.57 8.76 -3.16
N PRO A 220 9.60 7.99 -3.70
CA PRO A 220 9.77 6.55 -3.87
C PRO A 220 10.88 6.19 -4.87
N SER A 221 11.21 7.12 -5.78
CA SER A 221 12.19 6.98 -6.86
C SER A 221 13.58 7.53 -6.50
N SER A 222 13.82 7.97 -5.26
CA SER A 222 15.09 8.58 -4.83
C SER A 222 16.32 7.69 -5.07
N TRP A 223 16.14 6.38 -5.09
CA TRP A 223 17.19 5.39 -5.38
C TRP A 223 17.66 5.37 -6.84
N LEU A 224 16.89 5.94 -7.78
CA LEU A 224 17.27 5.99 -9.20
C LEU A 224 18.45 6.96 -9.47
N LYS A 225 18.80 7.85 -8.53
CA LYS A 225 19.97 8.76 -8.64
C LYS A 225 20.05 9.52 -9.99
N GLY A 226 18.90 9.88 -10.57
CA GLY A 226 18.81 10.56 -11.86
C GLY A 226 18.84 9.65 -13.09
N ALA A 227 18.83 8.33 -12.93
CA ALA A 227 18.58 7.40 -14.01
C ALA A 227 17.16 7.60 -14.58
N ALA A 228 17.03 7.42 -15.90
CA ALA A 228 15.74 7.47 -16.56
C ALA A 228 14.83 6.34 -16.06
N VAL A 229 13.53 6.63 -15.98
CA VAL A 229 12.52 5.62 -15.65
C VAL A 229 12.38 4.66 -16.82
N ASP A 230 12.60 3.36 -16.56
CA ASP A 230 12.31 2.30 -17.51
C ASP A 230 10.80 2.07 -17.55
N VAL A 231 10.14 2.64 -18.57
CA VAL A 231 8.68 2.57 -18.74
C VAL A 231 8.20 1.13 -18.90
N PRO A 232 8.77 0.28 -19.77
CA PRO A 232 8.42 -1.13 -19.82
C PRO A 232 8.49 -1.84 -18.47
N ALA A 233 9.56 -1.63 -17.70
CA ALA A 233 9.69 -2.23 -16.37
C ALA A 233 8.61 -1.70 -15.40
N TRP A 234 8.36 -0.39 -15.39
CA TRP A 234 7.32 0.21 -14.56
C TRP A 234 5.93 -0.35 -14.89
N MET A 235 5.59 -0.48 -16.18
CA MET A 235 4.31 -1.04 -16.62
C MET A 235 4.17 -2.52 -16.29
N MET A 236 5.27 -3.29 -16.34
CA MET A 236 5.29 -4.67 -15.86
C MET A 236 4.98 -4.75 -14.36
N HIS A 237 5.54 -3.86 -13.54
CA HIS A 237 5.22 -3.79 -12.11
C HIS A 237 3.76 -3.39 -11.87
N ALA A 238 3.25 -2.40 -12.59
CA ALA A 238 1.85 -1.99 -12.51
C ALA A 238 0.90 -3.14 -12.90
N ARG A 239 1.25 -3.89 -13.95
CA ARG A 239 0.52 -5.09 -14.37
C ARG A 239 0.50 -6.14 -13.28
N ALA A 240 1.65 -6.51 -12.74
CA ALA A 240 1.73 -7.53 -11.68
C ALA A 240 0.86 -7.17 -10.46
N ALA A 241 0.74 -5.88 -10.13
CA ALA A 241 -0.08 -5.41 -9.03
C ALA A 241 -1.60 -5.42 -9.32
N MET A 242 -2.01 -5.20 -10.58
CA MET A 242 -3.40 -4.90 -10.91
C MET A 242 -4.08 -5.93 -11.80
N GLU A 243 -3.35 -6.79 -12.50
CA GLU A 243 -3.90 -7.69 -13.52
C GLU A 243 -5.01 -8.60 -12.97
N GLY A 244 -4.89 -9.07 -11.73
CA GLY A 244 -5.93 -9.86 -11.09
C GLY A 244 -7.28 -9.12 -10.98
N ASN A 245 -7.25 -7.81 -10.72
CA ASN A 245 -8.47 -6.97 -10.67
C ASN A 245 -9.08 -6.82 -12.06
N PHE A 246 -8.26 -6.58 -13.08
CA PHE A 246 -8.73 -6.46 -14.46
C PHE A 246 -9.28 -7.78 -14.99
N ILE A 247 -8.61 -8.91 -14.76
CA ILE A 247 -9.06 -10.24 -15.20
C ILE A 247 -10.40 -10.57 -14.53
N LYS A 248 -10.53 -10.32 -13.22
CA LYS A 248 -11.77 -10.57 -12.48
C LYS A 248 -12.95 -9.78 -13.04
N HIS A 249 -12.74 -8.53 -13.47
CA HIS A 249 -13.81 -7.65 -13.93
C HIS A 249 -14.13 -7.78 -15.43
N PHE A 250 -13.10 -7.78 -16.28
CA PHE A 250 -13.26 -7.81 -17.73
C PHE A 250 -13.34 -9.24 -18.30
N GLY A 251 -12.89 -10.25 -17.54
CA GLY A 251 -13.07 -11.67 -17.87
C GLY A 251 -12.20 -12.21 -19.01
N SER A 252 -11.20 -11.45 -19.49
CA SER A 252 -10.34 -11.85 -20.61
C SER A 252 -8.90 -11.39 -20.39
N ASN A 253 -7.96 -12.34 -20.50
CA ASN A 253 -6.53 -12.04 -20.46
C ASN A 253 -6.10 -11.21 -21.67
N GLU A 254 -6.73 -11.44 -22.82
CA GLU A 254 -6.47 -10.72 -24.06
C GLU A 254 -6.82 -9.23 -23.94
N VAL A 255 -7.93 -8.91 -23.25
CA VAL A 255 -8.29 -7.53 -22.92
C VAL A 255 -7.23 -6.90 -22.03
N VAL A 256 -6.77 -7.61 -20.98
CA VAL A 256 -5.73 -7.10 -20.08
C VAL A 256 -4.41 -6.89 -20.80
N ASP A 257 -4.00 -7.82 -21.66
CA ASP A 257 -2.81 -7.70 -22.50
C ASP A 257 -2.85 -6.44 -23.36
N GLU A 258 -3.98 -6.19 -24.02
CA GLU A 258 -4.16 -5.03 -24.89
C GLU A 258 -4.18 -3.72 -24.09
N VAL A 259 -4.82 -3.69 -22.91
CA VAL A 259 -4.77 -2.54 -21.98
C VAL A 259 -3.33 -2.19 -21.63
N PHE A 260 -2.54 -3.15 -21.12
CA PHE A 260 -1.17 -2.86 -20.66
C PHE A 260 -0.22 -2.56 -21.81
N LYS A 261 -0.42 -3.14 -22.99
CA LYS A 261 0.33 -2.82 -24.20
C LYS A 261 0.08 -1.37 -24.64
N ARG A 262 -1.18 -0.93 -24.71
CA ARG A 262 -1.56 0.45 -25.04
C ARG A 262 -1.09 1.44 -23.98
N LEU A 263 -1.22 1.07 -22.70
CA LEU A 263 -0.77 1.87 -21.58
C LEU A 263 0.75 2.09 -21.61
N THR A 264 1.52 1.05 -21.93
CA THR A 264 2.97 1.14 -22.09
C THR A 264 3.34 2.09 -23.21
N LYS A 265 2.69 1.96 -24.37
CA LYS A 265 2.90 2.89 -25.49
C LYS A 265 2.57 4.33 -25.11
N LYS A 266 1.43 4.57 -24.45
CA LYS A 266 1.02 5.92 -24.03
C LYS A 266 2.01 6.57 -23.06
N HIS A 267 2.60 5.81 -22.13
CA HIS A 267 3.65 6.33 -21.25
C HIS A 267 4.98 6.57 -21.98
N LEU A 268 5.33 5.75 -22.96
CA LEU A 268 6.51 5.99 -23.81
C LEU A 268 6.36 7.27 -24.62
N ASP A 269 5.17 7.51 -25.17
CA ASP A 269 4.84 8.70 -25.95
C ASP A 269 4.88 10.00 -25.12
N HIS A 270 4.89 9.91 -23.79
CA HIS A 270 4.99 11.04 -22.85
C HIS A 270 6.20 10.91 -21.91
N SER A 271 7.23 10.17 -22.33
CA SER A 271 8.38 9.84 -21.48
C SER A 271 9.16 11.06 -20.99
N GLU A 272 9.10 12.17 -21.73
CA GLU A 272 9.69 13.46 -21.37
C GLU A 272 9.06 14.10 -20.13
N LEU A 273 7.82 13.73 -19.78
CA LEU A 273 7.10 14.25 -18.61
C LEU A 273 7.31 13.39 -17.35
N LEU A 274 7.86 12.17 -17.49
CA LEU A 274 8.10 11.26 -16.36
C LEU A 274 8.96 11.87 -15.25
N PRO A 275 10.06 12.60 -15.53
CA PRO A 275 10.85 13.22 -14.48
C PRO A 275 10.03 14.18 -13.61
N GLN A 276 9.06 14.88 -14.21
CA GLN A 276 8.17 15.79 -13.48
C GLN A 276 7.19 15.01 -12.58
N TRP A 277 6.59 13.93 -13.10
CA TRP A 277 5.59 13.15 -12.37
C TRP A 277 6.19 12.27 -11.27
N CYS A 278 7.44 11.82 -11.44
CA CYS A 278 8.13 10.94 -10.50
C CYS A 278 8.92 11.69 -9.42
N ASN A 279 9.04 13.02 -9.52
CA ASN A 279 9.82 13.85 -8.59
C ASN A 279 8.94 14.48 -7.48
N GLN A 280 7.92 13.75 -7.03
CA GLN A 280 6.99 14.18 -6.00
C GLN A 280 7.17 13.36 -4.71
N ASP A 281 6.95 13.99 -3.57
CA ASP A 281 7.01 13.33 -2.25
C ASP A 281 5.70 12.59 -1.97
N VAL A 282 5.54 11.40 -2.55
CA VAL A 282 4.29 10.62 -2.55
C VAL A 282 4.38 9.26 -1.84
N GLN A 283 5.42 9.07 -1.03
CA GLN A 283 5.57 7.90 -0.17
C GLN A 283 5.53 8.34 1.30
N LEU A 284 4.55 7.83 2.05
CA LEU A 284 4.49 8.01 3.49
C LEU A 284 5.40 7.00 4.20
N PHE A 285 6.20 7.51 5.12
CA PHE A 285 6.93 6.74 6.11
C PHE A 285 6.42 7.09 7.50
N ILE A 286 5.84 6.12 8.19
CA ILE A 286 5.20 6.29 9.50
C ILE A 286 5.86 5.33 10.49
N VAL A 287 6.27 5.85 11.63
CA VAL A 287 6.75 5.07 12.77
C VAL A 287 5.86 5.38 13.95
N LEU A 288 5.14 4.35 14.40
CA LEU A 288 4.25 4.39 15.55
C LEU A 288 4.84 3.55 16.68
N LYS A 289 4.57 3.96 17.92
CA LYS A 289 4.96 3.22 19.12
C LYS A 289 3.76 2.97 20.00
N ARG A 290 3.57 1.73 20.42
CA ARG A 290 2.45 1.32 21.27
C ARG A 290 2.59 1.97 22.64
N LYS A 291 1.60 2.76 23.05
CA LYS A 291 1.58 3.35 24.40
C LYS A 291 1.54 2.23 25.44
N LYS A 292 2.26 2.41 26.55
CA LYS A 292 2.19 1.48 27.68
C LYS A 292 0.82 1.65 28.34
N ILE A 293 0.12 0.54 28.58
CA ILE A 293 -1.08 0.57 29.43
C ILE A 293 -0.57 0.82 30.85
N ILE A 294 -0.85 2.00 31.39
CA ILE A 294 -0.65 2.26 32.82
C ILE A 294 -1.82 1.55 33.49
N SER A 295 -1.60 0.37 34.05
CA SER A 295 -2.55 -0.22 34.98
C SER A 295 -2.62 0.72 36.18
N MET A 296 -3.77 1.38 36.36
CA MET A 296 -4.11 2.06 37.61
C MET A 296 -4.37 1.03 38.72
#